data_AF-A0A150PV17-F1
#
_entry.id   AF-A0A150PV17-F1
#
_cell.length_a   1.000
_cell.length_b   1.000
_cell.length_c   1.000
_cell.angle_alpha   90.00
_cell.angle_beta   90.00
_cell.angle_gamma   90.00
#
_symmetry.space_group_name_H-M   'P 1'
#
loop_
_entity.id
_entity.type
_entity.pdbx_description
1 polymer ?
#
loop_
_entity_poly.entity_id
_entity_poly.type
_entity_poly.pdbx_seq_one_letter_code
_entity_poly.pdbx_strand_id
1 'polypeptide(L)'
;MAIQKKRKVLRAPFVVTVAAAASFAGAVALPGCDPTITDGSCPETRPATGSSCEGEDLLCNYGEDGCGSPIESRCADGTWQDLTATCNPPPPPPACPEVMPAAGSACSPIGELCSYDGPPDCPEPTILRCDDDGAWSVTVAVSCNPPPPPPPGCPEEVPEIGSACSQPGESCAYHGVLDCPEPLMLTCGDAGTWSEAKDSCSSPPPPPEDCLEAATAEECSGLGPACQWLVPGCAEETGTPALPAVGCFPSVACEVDTECPAGTLCQEVVVNPCGSASSDGATCAACGMYTNVCVPPSAVVPGG
;
A
#
# COMPACT_ATOMS: atom_id res chain seq x y z
N MET A 1 -5.69 34.66 45.66
CA MET A 1 -6.50 34.88 44.44
C MET A 1 -6.79 33.51 43.83
N ALA A 2 -8.06 33.09 43.77
CA ALA A 2 -8.44 31.75 43.31
C ALA A 2 -8.66 31.75 41.80
N ILE A 3 -7.91 30.93 41.07
CA ILE A 3 -8.01 30.77 39.62
C ILE A 3 -9.08 29.71 39.33
N GLN A 4 -10.21 30.13 38.74
CA GLN A 4 -11.24 29.20 38.28
C GLN A 4 -10.84 28.54 36.97
N LYS A 5 -10.71 27.20 36.98
CA LYS A 5 -10.48 26.38 35.78
C LYS A 5 -11.78 26.26 34.98
N LYS A 6 -11.80 26.82 33.76
CA LYS A 6 -12.87 26.62 32.76
C LYS A 6 -12.92 25.15 32.34
N ARG A 7 -14.05 24.49 32.57
CA ARG A 7 -14.34 23.14 32.06
C ARG A 7 -14.59 23.21 30.55
N LYS A 8 -13.85 22.42 29.77
CA LYS A 8 -14.09 22.23 28.33
C LYS A 8 -15.31 21.33 28.14
N VAL A 9 -16.22 21.75 27.26
CA VAL A 9 -17.43 21.02 26.87
C VAL A 9 -17.05 19.94 25.87
N LEU A 10 -17.30 18.68 26.21
CA LEU A 10 -17.17 17.54 25.29
C LEU A 10 -18.28 17.61 24.23
N ARG A 11 -17.90 17.66 22.95
CA ARG A 11 -18.84 17.56 21.83
C ARG A 11 -19.23 16.08 21.65
N ALA A 12 -20.54 15.81 21.57
CA ALA A 12 -21.07 14.47 21.35
C ALA A 12 -20.79 13.99 19.91
N PRO A 13 -20.59 12.67 19.70
CA PRO A 13 -20.41 12.10 18.37
C PRO A 13 -21.72 12.14 17.56
N PHE A 14 -21.62 12.50 16.29
CA PHE A 14 -22.73 12.50 15.34
C PHE A 14 -22.86 11.10 14.72
N VAL A 15 -24.02 10.48 14.87
CA VAL A 15 -24.38 9.23 14.20
C VAL A 15 -24.90 9.56 12.81
N VAL A 16 -24.22 9.08 11.77
CA VAL A 16 -24.66 9.19 10.37
C VAL A 16 -25.45 7.93 10.01
N THR A 17 -26.76 8.06 9.85
CA THR A 17 -27.62 6.99 9.37
C THR A 17 -27.67 7.04 7.84
N VAL A 18 -27.09 6.05 7.17
CA VAL A 18 -27.17 5.90 5.71
C VAL A 18 -28.44 5.13 5.38
N ALA A 19 -29.41 5.81 4.78
CA ALA A 19 -30.62 5.19 4.24
C ALA A 19 -30.33 4.71 2.80
N ALA A 20 -30.24 3.39 2.62
CA ALA A 20 -30.18 2.78 1.30
C ALA A 20 -31.59 2.79 0.67
N ALA A 21 -31.82 3.68 -0.29
CA ALA A 21 -33.03 3.67 -1.12
C ALA A 21 -32.89 2.63 -2.24
N ALA A 22 -33.61 1.53 -2.12
CA ALA A 22 -33.77 0.55 -3.19
C ALA A 22 -34.77 1.08 -4.23
N SER A 23 -34.25 1.58 -5.34
CA SER A 23 -35.05 1.97 -6.51
C SER A 23 -35.42 0.72 -7.31
N PHE A 24 -36.60 0.15 -7.05
CA PHE A 24 -37.26 -0.78 -7.98
C PHE A 24 -37.83 0.04 -9.15
N ALA A 25 -37.05 0.14 -10.24
CA ALA A 25 -37.55 0.61 -11.52
C ALA A 25 -38.31 -0.54 -12.20
N GLY A 26 -39.64 -0.44 -12.21
CA GLY A 26 -40.51 -1.28 -13.01
C GLY A 26 -40.34 -0.96 -14.50
N ALA A 27 -39.82 -1.92 -15.27
CA ALA A 27 -39.94 -1.91 -16.71
C ALA A 27 -41.31 -2.48 -17.11
N VAL A 28 -42.20 -1.60 -17.54
CA VAL A 28 -43.45 -1.94 -18.20
C VAL A 28 -43.09 -2.44 -19.61
N ALA A 29 -43.23 -3.74 -19.84
CA ALA A 29 -43.11 -4.34 -21.15
C ALA A 29 -44.27 -3.86 -22.05
N LEU A 30 -43.93 -3.27 -23.20
CA LEU A 30 -44.86 -3.04 -24.30
C LEU A 30 -45.11 -4.38 -25.03
N PRO A 31 -46.36 -4.71 -25.40
CA PRO A 31 -46.64 -5.87 -26.24
C PRO A 31 -46.26 -5.56 -27.69
N GLY A 32 -44.97 -5.67 -28.00
CA GLY A 32 -44.50 -5.90 -29.36
C GLY A 32 -44.64 -7.39 -29.63
N CYS A 33 -45.52 -7.77 -30.54
CA CYS A 33 -45.75 -9.15 -30.96
C CYS A 33 -44.45 -9.77 -31.48
N ASP A 34 -43.81 -10.60 -30.66
CA ASP A 34 -42.87 -11.61 -31.13
C ASP A 34 -43.69 -12.63 -31.95
N PRO A 35 -43.29 -12.97 -33.20
CA PRO A 35 -44.01 -13.95 -34.00
C PRO A 35 -44.00 -15.30 -33.27
N THR A 36 -45.16 -15.67 -32.74
CA THR A 36 -45.38 -16.98 -32.14
C THR A 36 -45.26 -18.02 -33.26
N ILE A 37 -44.18 -18.78 -33.26
CA ILE A 37 -43.96 -19.85 -34.25
C ILE A 37 -44.83 -21.04 -33.85
N THR A 38 -46.04 -21.07 -34.41
CA THR A 38 -47.10 -22.03 -34.04
C THR A 38 -46.88 -23.47 -34.53
N ASP A 39 -45.87 -23.73 -35.37
CA ASP A 39 -45.73 -25.01 -36.09
C ASP A 39 -44.63 -25.95 -35.55
N GLY A 40 -44.14 -25.73 -34.31
CA GLY A 40 -43.12 -26.60 -33.70
C GLY A 40 -41.85 -26.75 -34.55
N SER A 41 -41.57 -25.75 -35.39
CA SER A 41 -40.44 -25.72 -36.31
C SER A 41 -39.40 -24.73 -35.79
N CYS A 42 -38.13 -25.01 -36.10
CA CYS A 42 -37.04 -24.10 -35.77
C CYS A 42 -37.22 -22.76 -36.51
N PRO A 43 -37.09 -21.60 -35.84
CA PRO A 43 -37.03 -20.31 -36.52
C PRO A 43 -35.88 -20.28 -37.55
N GLU A 44 -35.99 -19.48 -38.60
CA GLU A 44 -34.91 -19.31 -39.58
C GLU A 44 -33.69 -18.61 -38.98
N THR A 45 -33.91 -17.74 -37.99
CA THR A 45 -32.86 -17.02 -37.26
C THR A 45 -32.77 -17.53 -35.84
N ARG A 46 -31.54 -17.61 -35.32
CA ARG A 46 -31.29 -17.99 -33.94
C ARG A 46 -32.08 -17.11 -32.96
N PRO A 47 -32.94 -17.67 -32.11
CA PRO A 47 -33.73 -16.91 -31.15
C PRO A 47 -32.84 -16.37 -30.03
N ALA A 48 -33.21 -15.23 -29.45
CA ALA A 48 -32.50 -14.68 -28.30
C ALA A 48 -32.70 -15.59 -27.08
N THR A 49 -31.65 -15.81 -26.30
CA THR A 49 -31.72 -16.56 -25.04
C THR A 49 -32.78 -15.96 -24.12
N GLY A 50 -33.72 -16.79 -23.65
CA GLY A 50 -34.85 -16.38 -22.80
C GLY A 50 -36.11 -15.92 -23.55
N SER A 51 -36.10 -15.85 -24.89
CA SER A 51 -37.32 -15.62 -25.68
C SER A 51 -38.28 -16.81 -25.59
N SER A 52 -39.59 -16.55 -25.73
CA SER A 52 -40.62 -17.57 -25.63
C SER A 52 -40.58 -18.54 -26.81
N CYS A 53 -40.90 -19.80 -26.55
CA CYS A 53 -41.01 -20.84 -27.58
C CYS A 53 -42.18 -21.78 -27.32
N GLU A 54 -42.75 -22.31 -28.40
CA GLU A 54 -43.84 -23.30 -28.35
C GLU A 54 -43.30 -24.66 -28.79
N GLY A 55 -43.30 -25.63 -27.88
CA GLY A 55 -42.82 -27.00 -28.11
C GLY A 55 -41.77 -27.43 -27.10
N GLU A 56 -42.06 -28.46 -26.30
CA GLU A 56 -41.07 -28.99 -25.36
C GLU A 56 -39.95 -29.72 -26.12
N ASP A 57 -38.71 -29.50 -25.69
CA ASP A 57 -37.51 -30.18 -26.17
C ASP A 57 -37.18 -29.99 -27.66
N LEU A 58 -37.67 -28.89 -28.26
CA LEU A 58 -37.29 -28.53 -29.62
C LEU A 58 -35.80 -28.14 -29.68
N LEU A 59 -34.98 -28.93 -30.35
CA LEU A 59 -33.54 -28.69 -30.54
C LEU A 59 -33.27 -28.21 -31.97
N CYS A 60 -32.70 -27.03 -32.10
CA CYS A 60 -32.43 -26.37 -33.37
C CYS A 60 -30.95 -26.10 -33.56
N ASN A 61 -30.43 -26.44 -34.75
CA ASN A 61 -29.05 -26.21 -35.13
C ASN A 61 -28.98 -25.05 -36.15
N TYR A 62 -28.18 -24.04 -35.85
CA TYR A 62 -28.03 -22.82 -36.65
C TYR A 62 -26.68 -22.73 -37.34
N GLY A 63 -26.03 -23.87 -37.60
CA GLY A 63 -24.71 -23.96 -38.19
C GLY A 63 -23.62 -24.21 -37.15
N GLU A 64 -22.40 -23.79 -37.46
CA GLU A 64 -21.23 -23.93 -36.60
C GLU A 64 -20.72 -22.54 -36.18
N ASP A 65 -20.19 -22.43 -34.97
CA ASP A 65 -19.53 -21.23 -34.48
C ASP A 65 -18.12 -21.08 -35.10
N GLY A 66 -17.42 -20.00 -34.75
CA GLY A 66 -16.04 -19.78 -35.19
C GLY A 66 -15.03 -20.84 -34.73
N CYS A 67 -15.45 -21.77 -33.87
CA CYS A 67 -14.67 -22.88 -33.35
C CYS A 67 -15.07 -24.24 -33.98
N GLY A 68 -15.99 -24.25 -34.94
CA GLY A 68 -16.49 -25.49 -35.55
C GLY A 68 -17.40 -26.30 -34.63
N SER A 69 -17.91 -25.71 -33.55
CA SER A 69 -18.91 -26.34 -32.67
C SER A 69 -20.31 -25.97 -33.14
N PRO A 70 -21.29 -26.90 -33.11
CA PRO A 70 -22.64 -26.61 -33.56
C PRO A 70 -23.29 -25.54 -32.67
N ILE A 71 -23.91 -24.54 -33.29
CA ILE A 71 -24.72 -23.51 -32.62
C ILE A 71 -26.09 -24.11 -32.38
N GLU A 72 -26.31 -24.64 -31.18
CA GLU A 72 -27.55 -25.30 -30.81
C GLU A 72 -28.39 -24.42 -29.86
N SER A 73 -29.70 -24.38 -30.07
CA SER A 73 -30.63 -23.79 -29.11
C SER A 73 -31.76 -24.77 -28.84
N ARG A 74 -32.17 -24.88 -27.57
CA ARG A 74 -33.24 -25.77 -27.12
C ARG A 74 -34.38 -24.98 -26.52
N CYS A 75 -35.61 -25.28 -26.92
CA CYS A 75 -36.78 -24.85 -26.18
C CYS A 75 -36.96 -25.74 -24.94
N ALA A 76 -36.80 -25.17 -23.76
CA ALA A 76 -37.04 -25.85 -22.50
C ALA A 76 -37.86 -24.94 -21.58
N ASP A 77 -38.90 -25.50 -20.97
CA ASP A 77 -39.83 -24.78 -20.09
C ASP A 77 -40.46 -23.54 -20.74
N GLY A 78 -40.74 -23.62 -22.04
CA GLY A 78 -41.34 -22.51 -22.82
C GLY A 78 -40.39 -21.37 -23.14
N THR A 79 -39.07 -21.54 -22.92
CA THR A 79 -38.05 -20.53 -23.25
C THR A 79 -36.88 -21.12 -24.04
N TRP A 80 -36.34 -20.33 -24.98
CA TRP A 80 -35.13 -20.70 -25.71
C TRP A 80 -33.90 -20.61 -24.82
N GLN A 81 -33.19 -21.73 -24.68
CA GLN A 81 -31.91 -21.85 -24.02
C GLN A 81 -30.80 -22.00 -25.06
N ASP A 82 -29.69 -21.31 -24.82
CA ASP A 82 -28.48 -21.47 -25.62
C ASP A 82 -27.69 -22.68 -25.12
N LEU A 83 -27.52 -23.68 -26.00
CA LEU A 83 -26.71 -24.86 -25.72
C LEU A 83 -25.33 -24.79 -26.36
N THR A 84 -24.99 -23.67 -27.01
CA THR A 84 -23.66 -23.47 -27.61
C THR A 84 -22.61 -23.67 -26.52
N ALA A 85 -21.89 -24.79 -26.61
CA ALA A 85 -20.76 -25.05 -25.74
C ALA A 85 -19.73 -23.95 -26.02
N THR A 86 -19.47 -23.09 -25.05
CA THR A 86 -18.35 -22.16 -25.11
C THR A 86 -17.11 -22.95 -25.50
N CYS A 87 -16.39 -22.53 -26.55
CA CYS A 87 -15.23 -23.25 -27.03
C CYS A 87 -14.35 -23.64 -25.83
N ASN A 88 -14.05 -24.93 -25.69
CA ASN A 88 -13.24 -25.44 -24.59
C ASN A 88 -12.00 -26.13 -25.17
N PRO A 89 -10.81 -25.51 -25.08
CA PRO A 89 -10.52 -24.26 -24.39
C PRO A 89 -11.07 -23.03 -25.13
N PRO A 90 -11.40 -21.93 -24.42
CA PRO A 90 -11.80 -20.68 -25.07
C PRO A 90 -10.71 -20.27 -26.06
N PRO A 91 -11.06 -19.61 -27.18
CA PRO A 91 -10.05 -19.09 -28.09
C PRO A 91 -9.07 -18.25 -27.27
N PRO A 92 -7.75 -18.36 -27.53
CA PRO A 92 -6.80 -17.51 -26.84
C PRO A 92 -7.23 -16.05 -27.02
N PRO A 93 -7.18 -15.23 -25.96
CA PRO A 93 -7.47 -13.82 -26.11
C PRO A 93 -6.61 -13.25 -27.24
N PRO A 94 -7.12 -12.26 -28.00
CA PRO A 94 -6.35 -11.61 -29.04
C PRO A 94 -4.98 -11.19 -28.50
N ALA A 95 -3.95 -11.38 -29.31
CA ALA A 95 -2.61 -10.99 -28.92
C ALA A 95 -2.50 -9.46 -28.98
N CYS A 96 -1.89 -8.88 -27.96
CA CYS A 96 -1.48 -7.48 -28.00
C CYS A 96 -0.63 -7.19 -29.24
N PRO A 97 -0.77 -6.01 -29.86
CA PRO A 97 0.11 -5.61 -30.95
C PRO A 97 1.57 -5.72 -30.53
N GLU A 98 2.45 -6.25 -31.40
CA GLU A 98 3.89 -6.38 -31.11
C GLU A 98 4.54 -5.02 -30.82
N VAL A 99 4.03 -3.97 -31.48
CA VAL A 99 4.49 -2.59 -31.30
C VAL A 99 3.48 -1.82 -30.46
N MET A 100 3.97 -1.13 -29.43
CA MET A 100 3.14 -0.29 -28.56
C MET A 100 2.31 0.71 -29.38
N PRO A 101 0.98 0.61 -29.38
CA PRO A 101 0.13 1.52 -30.14
C PRO A 101 0.17 2.93 -29.55
N ALA A 102 -0.07 3.93 -30.40
CA ALA A 102 -0.17 5.31 -29.94
C ALA A 102 -1.45 5.52 -29.11
N ALA A 103 -1.36 6.30 -28.03
CA ALA A 103 -2.53 6.70 -27.26
C ALA A 103 -3.56 7.39 -28.18
N GLY A 104 -4.83 6.98 -28.07
CA GLY A 104 -5.94 7.45 -28.90
C GLY A 104 -6.14 6.68 -30.23
N SER A 105 -5.25 5.75 -30.57
CA SER A 105 -5.44 4.87 -31.74
C SER A 105 -6.52 3.82 -31.49
N ALA A 106 -7.19 3.37 -32.55
CA ALA A 106 -8.29 2.40 -32.46
C ALA A 106 -7.82 1.04 -31.90
N CYS A 107 -8.65 0.40 -31.09
CA CYS A 107 -8.38 -0.87 -30.43
C CYS A 107 -9.60 -1.79 -30.42
N SER A 108 -9.36 -3.10 -30.30
CA SER A 108 -10.38 -4.12 -30.14
C SER A 108 -9.73 -5.41 -29.66
N PRO A 109 -10.28 -6.12 -28.66
CA PRO A 109 -11.55 -5.84 -27.98
C PRO A 109 -11.47 -4.78 -26.88
N ILE A 110 -12.61 -4.15 -26.59
CA ILE A 110 -12.81 -3.23 -25.47
C ILE A 110 -12.45 -3.92 -24.15
N GLY A 111 -11.72 -3.23 -23.28
CA GLY A 111 -11.28 -3.72 -21.98
C GLY A 111 -9.97 -4.53 -22.01
N GLU A 112 -9.37 -4.73 -23.18
CA GLU A 112 -8.07 -5.40 -23.32
C GLU A 112 -6.95 -4.61 -22.64
N LEU A 113 -6.03 -5.33 -21.97
CA LEU A 113 -4.86 -4.78 -21.29
C LEU A 113 -3.59 -5.34 -21.91
N CYS A 114 -2.71 -4.45 -22.35
CA CYS A 114 -1.43 -4.79 -22.97
C CYS A 114 -0.26 -4.22 -22.18
N SER A 115 0.73 -5.08 -21.90
CA SER A 115 1.94 -4.74 -21.15
C SER A 115 3.12 -4.74 -22.11
N TYR A 116 3.84 -3.61 -22.17
CA TYR A 116 5.04 -3.45 -22.99
C TYR A 116 6.23 -3.21 -22.08
N ASP A 117 7.35 -3.90 -22.35
CA ASP A 117 8.59 -3.68 -21.63
C ASP A 117 9.02 -2.21 -21.76
N GLY A 118 9.34 -1.59 -20.62
CA GLY A 118 9.85 -0.24 -20.58
C GLY A 118 11.27 -0.14 -21.16
N PRO A 119 11.77 1.09 -21.41
CA PRO A 119 13.18 1.28 -21.76
C PRO A 119 14.09 0.73 -20.64
N PRO A 120 15.35 0.37 -20.94
CA PRO A 120 16.26 -0.22 -19.96
C PRO A 120 16.48 0.64 -18.71
N ASP A 121 16.30 1.96 -18.81
CA ASP A 121 16.43 2.92 -17.72
C ASP A 121 15.16 3.03 -16.84
N CYS A 122 14.09 2.33 -17.20
CA CYS A 122 12.79 2.37 -16.53
C CYS A 122 12.10 1.01 -16.71
N PRO A 123 12.47 0.00 -15.89
CA PRO A 123 12.10 -1.40 -16.13
C PRO A 123 10.63 -1.71 -15.87
N GLU A 124 9.86 -0.75 -15.35
CA GLU A 124 8.43 -0.94 -15.16
C GLU A 124 7.69 -0.94 -16.51
N PRO A 125 6.80 -1.92 -16.75
CA PRO A 125 6.12 -2.04 -18.02
C PRO A 125 5.12 -0.89 -18.23
N THR A 126 5.00 -0.43 -19.47
CA THR A 126 3.92 0.48 -19.87
C THR A 126 2.65 -0.32 -20.11
N ILE A 127 1.59 0.01 -19.37
CA ILE A 127 0.29 -0.67 -19.46
C ILE A 127 -0.70 0.20 -20.26
N LEU A 128 -1.18 -0.35 -21.37
CA LEU A 128 -2.21 0.23 -22.22
C LEU A 128 -3.54 -0.50 -22.02
N ARG A 129 -4.65 0.24 -22.02
CA ARG A 129 -6.01 -0.31 -21.97
C ARG A 129 -6.80 0.14 -23.19
N CYS A 130 -7.56 -0.78 -23.78
CA CYS A 130 -8.57 -0.43 -24.78
C CYS A 130 -9.83 0.08 -24.07
N ASP A 131 -10.10 1.38 -24.09
CA ASP A 131 -11.25 1.98 -23.40
C ASP A 131 -12.56 1.75 -24.16
N ASP A 132 -13.69 2.08 -23.51
CA ASP A 132 -15.06 1.87 -24.02
C ASP A 132 -15.38 2.65 -25.31
N ASP A 133 -14.56 3.64 -25.66
CA ASP A 133 -14.63 4.40 -26.91
C ASP A 133 -13.92 3.69 -28.08
N GLY A 134 -13.28 2.55 -27.82
CA GLY A 134 -12.50 1.82 -28.80
C GLY A 134 -11.16 2.48 -29.09
N ALA A 135 -10.61 3.26 -28.16
CA ALA A 135 -9.27 3.83 -28.27
C ALA A 135 -8.32 3.34 -27.16
N TRP A 136 -7.04 3.17 -27.50
CA TRP A 136 -5.99 2.85 -26.53
C TRP A 136 -5.73 4.04 -25.60
N SER A 137 -5.75 3.83 -24.29
CA SER A 137 -5.31 4.79 -23.27
C SER A 137 -4.19 4.24 -22.40
N VAL A 138 -3.34 5.14 -21.90
CA VAL A 138 -2.24 4.79 -21.00
C VAL A 138 -2.77 4.82 -19.58
N THR A 139 -2.97 3.65 -18.97
CA THR A 139 -3.50 3.53 -17.60
C THR A 139 -2.46 3.83 -16.53
N VAL A 140 -1.21 3.48 -16.81
CA VAL A 140 -0.06 3.78 -15.96
C VAL A 140 1.04 4.27 -16.88
N ALA A 141 1.13 5.59 -17.01
CA ALA A 141 2.36 6.19 -17.48
C ALA A 141 3.28 6.15 -16.28
N VAL A 142 4.22 5.20 -16.27
CA VAL A 142 5.39 5.32 -15.41
C VAL A 142 6.09 6.56 -15.94
N SER A 143 5.78 7.70 -15.33
CA SER A 143 6.55 8.92 -15.49
C SER A 143 7.91 8.56 -14.92
N CYS A 144 8.78 8.01 -15.75
CA CYS A 144 10.21 8.11 -15.56
C CYS A 144 10.45 9.61 -15.54
N ASN A 145 10.37 10.21 -14.35
CA ASN A 145 10.73 11.58 -14.12
C ASN A 145 12.22 11.43 -13.84
N PRO A 146 13.10 11.45 -14.87
CA PRO A 146 14.52 11.35 -14.62
C PRO A 146 14.84 12.39 -13.55
N PRO A 147 15.60 12.03 -12.51
CA PRO A 147 15.93 12.97 -11.46
C PRO A 147 16.44 14.25 -12.14
N PRO A 148 15.95 15.43 -11.71
CA PRO A 148 16.35 16.68 -12.33
C PRO A 148 17.89 16.72 -12.40
N PRO A 149 18.47 17.17 -13.52
CA PRO A 149 19.91 17.18 -13.67
C PRO A 149 20.54 17.89 -12.47
N PRO A 150 21.68 17.38 -11.96
CA PRO A 150 22.29 17.94 -10.78
C PRO A 150 22.52 19.45 -10.95
N PRO A 151 22.37 20.25 -9.88
CA PRO A 151 22.64 21.68 -9.94
C PRO A 151 24.02 21.97 -10.54
N PRO A 152 24.20 23.06 -11.32
CA PRO A 152 25.49 23.41 -11.90
C PRO A 152 26.55 23.65 -10.83
N GLY A 153 27.46 22.69 -10.65
CA GLY A 153 28.51 22.72 -9.62
C GLY A 153 28.66 21.41 -8.86
N CYS A 154 27.58 20.60 -8.84
CA CYS A 154 27.60 19.25 -8.30
C CYS A 154 28.30 18.28 -9.28
N PRO A 155 29.35 17.57 -8.86
CA PRO A 155 29.90 16.47 -9.66
C PRO A 155 28.86 15.36 -9.83
N GLU A 156 28.92 14.65 -10.96
CA GLU A 156 28.00 13.56 -11.31
C GLU A 156 28.17 12.35 -10.37
N GLU A 157 29.41 12.06 -9.97
CA GLU A 157 29.74 11.04 -8.98
C GLU A 157 29.82 11.66 -7.57
N VAL A 158 29.52 10.86 -6.55
CA VAL A 158 29.66 11.25 -5.14
C VAL A 158 31.14 11.53 -4.85
N PRO A 159 31.51 12.78 -4.52
CA PRO A 159 32.89 13.12 -4.21
C PRO A 159 33.30 12.55 -2.84
N GLU A 160 34.59 12.23 -2.70
CA GLU A 160 35.14 11.76 -1.42
C GLU A 160 35.06 12.88 -0.36
N ILE A 161 34.68 12.53 0.87
CA ILE A 161 34.63 13.49 1.98
C ILE A 161 36.01 14.10 2.21
N GLY A 162 36.07 15.43 2.29
CA GLY A 162 37.31 16.20 2.39
C GLY A 162 37.96 16.55 1.04
N SER A 163 37.46 16.02 -0.08
CA SER A 163 37.94 16.42 -1.41
C SER A 163 37.54 17.86 -1.75
N ALA A 164 38.30 18.50 -2.63
CA ALA A 164 38.09 19.90 -3.00
C ALA A 164 36.76 20.12 -3.74
N CYS A 165 36.08 21.21 -3.44
CA CYS A 165 34.85 21.63 -4.09
C CYS A 165 34.96 23.06 -4.60
N SER A 166 34.22 23.38 -5.67
CA SER A 166 34.41 24.64 -6.41
C SER A 166 33.60 25.81 -5.86
N GLN A 167 32.51 25.55 -5.13
CA GLN A 167 31.61 26.60 -4.62
C GLN A 167 31.28 26.38 -3.14
N PRO A 168 31.94 27.08 -2.21
CA PRO A 168 31.58 27.08 -0.79
C PRO A 168 30.11 27.42 -0.57
N GLY A 169 29.43 26.63 0.27
CA GLY A 169 28.00 26.74 0.56
C GLY A 169 27.08 26.00 -0.40
N GLU A 170 27.59 25.37 -1.46
CA GLU A 170 26.79 24.52 -2.35
C GLU A 170 26.43 23.19 -1.68
N SER A 171 25.19 22.74 -1.86
CA SER A 171 24.70 21.44 -1.38
C SER A 171 24.20 20.59 -2.55
N CYS A 172 24.66 19.34 -2.61
CA CYS A 172 24.37 18.40 -3.67
C CYS A 172 23.67 17.16 -3.09
N ALA A 173 22.57 16.74 -3.74
CA ALA A 173 21.80 15.56 -3.37
C ALA A 173 22.13 14.40 -4.31
N TYR A 174 22.58 13.28 -3.75
CA TYR A 174 22.96 12.09 -4.49
C TYR A 174 22.01 10.93 -4.17
N HIS A 175 21.28 10.48 -5.19
CA HIS A 175 20.32 9.39 -5.06
C HIS A 175 20.95 8.04 -5.46
N GLY A 176 20.62 6.95 -4.75
CA GLY A 176 20.94 5.58 -5.15
C GLY A 176 22.41 5.14 -4.98
N VAL A 177 23.23 5.92 -4.27
CA VAL A 177 24.68 5.61 -4.09
C VAL A 177 24.94 4.81 -2.82
N LEU A 178 24.02 4.86 -1.87
CA LEU A 178 23.98 4.06 -0.65
C LEU A 178 22.56 3.47 -0.60
N ASP A 179 22.35 2.28 -0.05
CA ASP A 179 21.01 1.65 0.16
C ASP A 179 20.13 2.44 1.16
N CYS A 180 20.17 3.77 1.07
CA CYS A 180 19.44 4.72 1.86
C CYS A 180 18.22 5.18 1.06
N PRO A 181 17.03 5.18 1.67
CA PRO A 181 15.81 5.68 1.02
C PRO A 181 15.86 7.20 0.78
N GLU A 182 16.71 7.93 1.52
CA GLU A 182 16.91 9.38 1.36
C GLU A 182 18.21 9.68 0.59
N PRO A 183 18.26 10.78 -0.19
CA PRO A 183 19.46 11.18 -0.88
C PRO A 183 20.59 11.55 0.09
N LEU A 184 21.81 11.13 -0.24
CA LEU A 184 23.00 11.59 0.44
C LEU A 184 23.20 13.08 0.13
N MET A 185 23.19 13.93 1.17
CA MET A 185 23.42 15.36 1.02
C MET A 185 24.87 15.69 1.36
N LEU A 186 25.61 16.21 0.39
CA LEU A 186 26.98 16.72 0.58
C LEU A 186 26.99 18.23 0.47
N THR A 187 27.67 18.90 1.40
CA THR A 187 27.82 20.36 1.40
C THR A 187 29.29 20.73 1.27
N CYS A 188 29.58 21.64 0.34
CA CYS A 188 30.90 22.24 0.19
C CYS A 188 31.11 23.26 1.32
N GLY A 189 32.00 22.96 2.26
CA GLY A 189 32.28 23.85 3.39
C GLY A 189 33.02 25.12 2.97
N ASP A 190 33.10 26.10 3.88
CA ASP A 190 33.84 27.37 3.67
C ASP A 190 35.33 27.16 3.36
N ALA A 191 35.88 26.01 3.76
CA ALA A 191 37.25 25.60 3.46
C ALA A 191 37.45 25.12 2.00
N GLY A 192 36.38 25.07 1.19
CA GLY A 192 36.42 24.54 -0.17
C GLY A 192 36.61 23.02 -0.21
N THR A 193 36.09 22.32 0.79
CA THR A 193 36.09 20.84 0.84
C THR A 193 34.68 20.28 1.08
N TRP A 194 34.36 19.16 0.44
CA TRP A 194 33.09 18.46 0.66
C TRP A 194 33.01 17.88 2.08
N SER A 195 31.82 17.99 2.68
CA SER A 195 31.48 17.40 3.98
C SER A 195 30.07 16.84 3.93
N GLU A 196 29.80 15.78 4.69
CA GLU A 196 28.43 15.27 4.83
C GLU A 196 27.58 16.32 5.53
N ALA A 197 26.43 16.64 4.95
CA ALA A 197 25.41 17.35 5.70
C ALA A 197 25.03 16.44 6.87
N LYS A 198 25.05 17.01 8.07
CA LYS A 198 25.05 16.31 9.36
C LYS A 198 23.82 15.42 9.64
N ASP A 199 22.90 15.29 8.68
CA ASP A 199 21.57 14.70 8.86
C ASP A 199 21.17 13.65 7.78
N SER A 200 21.91 13.47 6.69
CA SER A 200 21.38 12.70 5.53
C SER A 200 21.66 11.20 5.52
N CYS A 201 22.64 10.74 6.30
CA CYS A 201 22.84 9.32 6.57
C CYS A 201 23.23 9.22 8.04
N SER A 202 22.24 9.25 8.93
CA SER A 202 22.49 8.81 10.31
C SER A 202 23.21 7.47 10.20
N SER A 203 24.39 7.36 10.81
CA SER A 203 25.17 6.13 10.90
C SER A 203 24.23 4.93 11.05
N PRO A 204 24.56 3.77 10.44
CA PRO A 204 23.72 2.58 10.58
C PRO A 204 23.28 2.49 12.05
N PRO A 205 21.97 2.38 12.31
CA PRO A 205 21.44 2.48 13.67
C PRO A 205 22.27 1.56 14.55
N PRO A 206 22.73 2.04 15.72
CA PRO A 206 23.60 1.24 16.56
C PRO A 206 22.93 -0.12 16.80
N PRO A 207 23.70 -1.21 16.84
CA PRO A 207 23.21 -2.51 17.25
C PRO A 207 22.25 -2.35 18.44
N PRO A 208 21.06 -2.97 18.43
CA PRO A 208 20.09 -2.80 19.50
C PRO A 208 20.63 -3.10 20.91
N GLU A 209 21.67 -3.93 21.00
CA GLU A 209 22.41 -4.23 22.22
C GLU A 209 23.12 -3.01 22.82
N ASP A 210 23.58 -2.07 22.00
CA ASP A 210 24.23 -0.82 22.45
C ASP A 210 23.25 0.08 23.21
N CYS A 211 21.94 0.01 22.89
CA CYS A 211 20.93 0.75 23.64
C CYS A 211 20.95 0.35 25.12
N LEU A 212 21.17 -0.93 25.43
CA LEU A 212 21.13 -1.42 26.82
C LEU A 212 22.38 -1.02 27.63
N GLU A 213 23.44 -0.54 26.98
CA GLU A 213 24.67 -0.10 27.64
C GLU A 213 24.62 1.35 28.10
N ALA A 214 23.72 2.18 27.54
CA ALA A 214 23.57 3.57 27.93
C ALA A 214 23.00 3.71 29.36
N ALA A 215 23.79 4.31 30.24
CA ALA A 215 23.45 4.47 31.65
C ALA A 215 22.67 5.76 31.95
N THR A 216 22.61 6.68 30.99
CA THR A 216 21.98 7.99 31.11
C THR A 216 21.08 8.33 29.92
N ALA A 217 20.13 9.24 30.12
CA ALA A 217 19.23 9.70 29.07
C ALA A 217 19.98 10.40 27.93
N GLU A 218 21.04 11.15 28.27
CA GLU A 218 21.90 11.83 27.31
C GLU A 218 22.68 10.86 26.43
N GLU A 219 23.28 9.82 27.01
CA GLU A 219 23.96 8.76 26.24
C GLU A 219 22.98 8.05 25.32
N CYS A 220 21.80 7.68 25.83
CA CYS A 220 20.74 7.04 25.05
C CYS A 220 20.29 7.90 23.86
N SER A 221 20.09 9.21 24.08
CA SER A 221 19.71 10.14 23.02
C SER A 221 20.81 10.31 21.96
N GLY A 222 22.08 10.14 22.36
CA GLY A 222 23.23 10.15 21.46
C GLY A 222 23.32 8.94 20.53
N LEU A 223 22.66 7.83 20.87
CA LEU A 223 22.56 6.62 20.05
C LEU A 223 21.52 6.76 18.90
N GLY A 224 20.82 7.89 18.83
CA GLY A 224 19.88 8.19 17.76
C GLY A 224 18.50 7.55 17.95
N PRO A 225 17.65 7.57 16.91
CA PRO A 225 16.23 7.19 17.04
C PRO A 225 16.00 5.70 17.27
N ALA A 226 17.03 4.86 17.10
CA ALA A 226 16.98 3.42 17.33
C ALA A 226 16.90 3.05 18.82
N CYS A 227 17.22 3.99 19.71
CA CYS A 227 17.13 3.81 21.16
C CYS A 227 16.15 4.83 21.77
N GLN A 228 15.52 4.42 22.87
CA GLN A 228 14.58 5.25 23.64
C GLN A 228 14.86 5.14 25.14
N TRP A 229 14.88 6.29 25.81
CA TRP A 229 14.99 6.34 27.26
C TRP A 229 13.62 6.16 27.90
N LEU A 230 13.47 5.13 28.73
CA LEU A 230 12.21 4.78 29.38
C LEU A 230 12.35 4.84 30.90
N VAL A 231 11.33 5.42 31.53
CA VAL A 231 11.22 5.56 32.99
C VAL A 231 10.06 4.68 33.47
N PRO A 232 10.21 3.94 34.58
CA PRO A 232 9.14 3.18 35.19
C PRO A 232 7.85 3.98 35.40
N GLY A 233 6.73 3.42 34.96
CA GLY A 233 5.41 3.90 35.29
C GLY A 233 4.93 3.40 36.66
N CYS A 234 3.67 3.65 36.96
CA CYS A 234 2.96 3.20 38.14
C CYS A 234 2.21 1.91 37.77
N ALA A 235 2.77 0.75 38.14
CA ALA A 235 2.04 -0.50 38.05
C ALA A 235 0.89 -0.53 39.05
N GLU A 236 -0.25 -1.06 38.64
CA GLU A 236 -1.31 -1.47 39.57
C GLU A 236 -0.98 -2.87 40.10
N GLU A 237 -1.36 -3.19 41.35
CA GLU A 237 -1.00 -4.46 42.02
C GLU A 237 -1.45 -5.73 41.27
N THR A 238 -2.43 -5.64 40.37
CA THR A 238 -2.99 -6.78 39.63
C THR A 238 -2.86 -6.64 38.10
N GLY A 239 -1.99 -5.74 37.63
CA GLY A 239 -1.90 -5.38 36.21
C GLY A 239 -0.55 -5.70 35.56
N THR A 240 -0.39 -5.18 34.34
CA THR A 240 0.89 -5.17 33.62
C THR A 240 1.98 -4.58 34.51
N PRO A 241 3.16 -5.23 34.64
CA PRO A 241 4.23 -4.74 35.49
C PRO A 241 4.75 -3.39 34.99
N ALA A 242 5.21 -2.56 35.92
CA ALA A 242 5.99 -1.38 35.58
C ALA A 242 7.35 -1.82 35.06
N LEU A 243 7.97 -0.97 34.25
CA LEU A 243 9.36 -1.17 33.87
C LEU A 243 10.22 -1.32 35.15
N PRO A 244 11.09 -2.34 35.25
CA PRO A 244 11.77 -2.68 36.50
C PRO A 244 12.79 -1.63 36.94
N ALA A 245 13.41 -0.94 35.98
CA ALA A 245 14.36 0.14 36.21
C ALA A 245 14.28 1.17 35.09
N VAL A 246 14.73 2.39 35.38
CA VAL A 246 15.00 3.39 34.35
C VAL A 246 16.18 2.93 33.49
N GLY A 247 16.09 3.12 32.18
CA GLY A 247 17.17 2.73 31.27
C GLY A 247 16.90 3.09 29.81
N CYS A 248 17.87 2.77 28.97
CA CYS A 248 17.78 2.91 27.54
C CYS A 248 17.44 1.55 26.91
N PHE A 249 16.50 1.55 25.96
CA PHE A 249 15.97 0.35 25.33
C PHE A 249 15.88 0.54 23.82
N PRO A 250 15.92 -0.53 23.02
CA PRO A 250 15.61 -0.44 21.59
C PRO A 250 14.22 0.16 21.35
N SER A 251 14.13 1.04 20.34
CA SER A 251 12.86 1.62 19.86
C SER A 251 12.05 0.67 18.98
N VAL A 252 12.57 -0.53 18.73
CA VAL A 252 11.91 -1.56 17.91
C VAL A 252 10.65 -2.02 18.63
N ALA A 253 9.50 -1.86 17.97
CA ALA A 253 8.25 -2.44 18.45
C ALA A 253 8.38 -3.97 18.41
N CYS A 254 8.06 -4.62 19.52
CA CYS A 254 7.97 -6.06 19.59
C CYS A 254 6.54 -6.48 19.94
N GLU A 255 6.08 -7.56 19.34
CA GLU A 255 4.86 -8.30 19.69
C GLU A 255 5.22 -9.71 20.18
N VAL A 256 6.37 -10.25 19.75
CA VAL A 256 6.88 -11.56 20.15
C VAL A 256 8.38 -11.55 20.44
N ASP A 257 8.85 -12.52 21.23
CA ASP A 257 10.25 -12.59 21.69
C ASP A 257 11.28 -12.68 20.54
N THR A 258 10.91 -13.19 19.38
CA THR A 258 11.82 -13.35 18.23
C THR A 258 12.17 -12.03 17.53
N GLU A 259 11.42 -10.96 17.81
CA GLU A 259 11.68 -9.62 17.28
C GLU A 259 12.68 -8.84 18.15
N CYS A 260 12.94 -9.36 19.35
CA CYS A 260 13.86 -8.76 20.30
C CYS A 260 15.32 -9.22 20.06
N PRO A 261 16.31 -8.39 20.41
CA PRO A 261 17.72 -8.77 20.36
C PRO A 261 18.01 -10.03 21.21
N ALA A 262 19.02 -10.80 20.81
CA ALA A 262 19.37 -12.03 21.50
C ALA A 262 19.59 -11.78 23.00
N GLY A 263 18.92 -12.58 23.84
CA GLY A 263 19.00 -12.43 25.29
C GLY A 263 18.06 -11.39 25.90
N THR A 264 17.08 -10.90 25.14
CA THR A 264 15.95 -10.11 25.64
C THR A 264 14.61 -10.76 25.30
N LEU A 265 13.54 -10.36 25.97
CA LEU A 265 12.17 -10.85 25.78
C LEU A 265 11.23 -9.68 25.54
N CYS A 266 10.20 -9.88 24.73
CA CYS A 266 9.20 -8.85 24.51
C CYS A 266 8.24 -8.81 25.70
N GLN A 267 8.23 -7.71 26.44
CA GLN A 267 7.36 -7.55 27.59
C GLN A 267 6.51 -6.28 27.44
N GLU A 268 5.20 -6.43 27.62
CA GLU A 268 4.32 -5.29 27.85
C GLU A 268 4.63 -4.72 29.23
N VAL A 269 4.97 -3.43 29.29
CA VAL A 269 5.32 -2.72 30.52
C VAL A 269 4.57 -1.40 30.62
N VAL A 270 4.36 -0.95 31.84
CA VAL A 270 3.85 0.40 32.13
C VAL A 270 5.04 1.36 32.29
N VAL A 271 5.13 2.34 31.40
CA VAL A 271 6.16 3.40 31.43
C VAL A 271 5.55 4.75 31.79
N ASN A 272 6.36 5.65 32.34
CA ASN A 272 5.98 7.04 32.55
C ASN A 272 6.04 7.80 31.21
N PRO A 273 4.90 8.27 30.65
CA PRO A 273 4.87 8.91 29.33
C PRO A 273 5.62 10.25 29.27
N CYS A 274 6.07 10.76 30.42
CA CYS A 274 6.76 12.04 30.52
C CYS A 274 8.26 11.89 30.78
N GLY A 275 8.78 10.66 30.87
CA GLY A 275 10.19 10.39 31.16
C GLY A 275 11.17 10.97 30.13
N SER A 276 10.78 11.03 28.86
CA SER A 276 11.60 11.61 27.78
C SER A 276 11.48 13.13 27.66
N ALA A 277 10.42 13.73 28.23
CA ALA A 277 10.09 15.15 28.03
C ALA A 277 10.53 16.07 29.18
N SER A 278 10.94 15.53 30.34
CA SER A 278 11.43 16.34 31.45
C SER A 278 12.79 15.85 31.95
N SER A 279 13.81 16.70 31.81
CA SER A 279 15.16 16.48 32.36
C SER A 279 15.15 16.19 33.87
N ASP A 280 14.12 16.63 34.57
CA ASP A 280 14.03 16.56 36.02
C ASP A 280 13.16 15.39 36.52
N GLY A 281 12.56 14.59 35.61
CA GLY A 281 11.74 13.41 35.91
C GLY A 281 10.49 13.63 36.80
N ALA A 282 10.22 14.87 37.25
CA ALA A 282 9.47 15.08 38.50
C ALA A 282 8.07 15.70 38.38
N THR A 283 7.55 16.04 37.19
CA THR A 283 6.32 16.90 37.13
C THR A 283 5.12 16.31 36.39
N CYS A 284 5.20 15.06 35.95
CA CYS A 284 4.07 14.45 35.26
C CYS A 284 3.26 13.55 36.20
N ALA A 285 2.00 13.94 36.41
CA ALA A 285 1.03 13.15 37.16
C ALA A 285 0.41 12.00 36.33
N ALA A 286 0.83 11.80 35.08
CA ALA A 286 0.40 10.67 34.27
C ALA A 286 1.22 9.44 34.68
N CYS A 287 0.55 8.49 35.32
CA CYS A 287 1.20 7.37 35.98
C CYS A 287 1.43 6.17 35.05
N GLY A 288 0.99 6.16 33.79
CA GLY A 288 1.24 4.99 32.95
C GLY A 288 0.82 5.13 31.50
N MET A 289 1.69 4.69 30.61
CA MET A 289 1.43 4.33 29.22
C MET A 289 1.91 2.89 29.03
N TYR A 290 1.11 2.05 28.38
CA TYR A 290 1.50 0.69 28.03
C TYR A 290 2.34 0.72 26.77
N THR A 291 3.44 -0.04 26.77
CA THR A 291 4.28 -0.24 25.59
C THR A 291 4.96 -1.60 25.68
N ASN A 292 5.20 -2.23 24.53
CA ASN A 292 6.04 -3.41 24.44
C ASN A 292 7.50 -2.99 24.33
N VAL A 293 8.37 -3.63 25.11
CA VAL A 293 9.80 -3.32 25.17
C VAL A 293 10.59 -4.62 25.25
N CYS A 294 11.72 -4.66 24.55
CA CYS A 294 12.69 -5.75 24.68
C CYS A 294 13.48 -5.58 25.98
N VAL A 295 13.19 -6.41 26.98
CA VAL A 295 13.82 -6.35 28.30
C VAL A 295 14.70 -7.58 28.57
N PRO A 296 15.81 -7.45 29.33
CA PRO A 296 16.59 -8.61 29.75
C PRO A 296 15.74 -9.56 30.63
N PRO A 297 15.90 -10.90 30.52
CA PRO A 297 15.16 -11.87 31.32
C PRO A 297 15.35 -11.69 32.83
N SER A 298 16.50 -11.16 33.25
CA SER A 298 16.79 -10.84 34.65
C SER A 298 15.90 -9.72 35.22
N ALA A 299 15.27 -8.93 34.35
CA ALA A 299 14.44 -7.81 34.69
C ALA A 299 12.93 -8.19 34.73
N VAL A 300 12.58 -9.39 34.27
CA VAL A 300 11.19 -9.89 34.27
C VAL A 300 10.77 -10.13 35.72
N VAL A 301 9.89 -9.26 36.22
CA VAL A 301 9.19 -9.50 37.48
C VAL A 301 8.14 -10.58 37.20
N PRO A 302 8.18 -11.75 37.86
CA PRO A 302 7.14 -12.76 37.68
C PRO A 302 5.80 -12.15 38.11
N GLY A 303 4.83 -12.10 37.18
CA GLY A 303 3.47 -11.67 37.48
C GLY A 303 2.92 -12.56 38.60
N GLY A 304 2.63 -11.96 39.75
CA GLY A 304 2.04 -12.62 40.91
C GLY A 304 0.55 -12.85 40.76
#